data_AF-A1RVU7-F1
#
_entry.id   AF-A1RVU7-F1
#
_cell.length_a   1.000
_cell.length_b   1.000
_cell.length_c   1.000
_cell.angle_alpha   90.00
_cell.angle_beta   90.00
_cell.angle_gamma   90.00
#
_symmetry.space_group_name_H-M   'P 1'
#
loop_
_entity.id
_entity.type
_entity.pdbx_description
1 polymer ?
#
loop_
_entity_poly.entity_id
_entity_poly.type
_entity_poly.pdbx_seq_one_letter_code
_entity_poly.pdbx_strand_id
1 'polypeptide(L)'
;MESLVLKTLGRPDLHDAKVKPFSVWPLLHRGRPVLWRAAVAPGDPVEVRMGFADDDMASQFAAAAAGGLQLFGARLDPEAVEVRDAHHDLPQEQCFKLEFLSPLRFATPPLYRRSKPTYEFYPRPLSLFKSAVKHGRTLGLTKLGAPFLRWVYTYVALTDLGCHSRCVATVKLPGGGIARGFLGWALYRAYGKRRITDLRSWGGPVCGSAG
;
A
#
# COMPACT_ATOMS: atom_id res chain seq x y z
N MET A 1 14.24 -0.31 4.51
CA MET A 1 13.64 0.23 3.27
C MET A 1 13.33 1.70 3.40
N GLU A 2 12.52 2.15 4.36
CA GLU A 2 12.25 3.60 4.54
C GLU A 2 13.52 4.46 4.68
N SER A 3 14.48 3.99 5.47
CA SER A 3 15.78 4.64 5.66
C SER A 3 16.57 4.87 4.36
N LEU A 4 16.28 4.10 3.30
CA LEU A 4 16.88 4.28 1.98
C LEU A 4 16.46 5.65 1.42
N VAL A 5 15.15 5.90 1.36
CA VAL A 5 14.60 7.18 0.89
C VAL A 5 15.15 8.37 1.67
N LEU A 6 15.09 8.28 3.00
CA LEU A 6 15.51 9.39 3.87
C LEU A 6 16.99 9.74 3.71
N LYS A 7 17.85 8.72 3.59
CA LYS A 7 19.30 8.91 3.39
C LYS A 7 19.60 9.42 1.99
N THR A 8 19.00 8.83 0.97
CA THR A 8 19.21 9.21 -0.43
C THR A 8 18.77 10.64 -0.69
N LEU A 9 17.64 11.07 -0.12
CA LEU A 9 17.15 12.45 -0.27
C LEU A 9 17.79 13.44 0.70
N GLY A 10 18.56 12.99 1.69
CA GLY A 10 19.08 13.88 2.74
C GLY A 10 17.97 14.56 3.56
N ARG A 11 16.84 13.87 3.78
CA ARG A 11 15.64 14.40 4.45
C ARG A 11 15.34 13.71 5.78
N PRO A 12 16.21 13.85 6.81
CA PRO A 12 15.98 13.23 8.11
C PRO A 12 14.74 13.80 8.83
N ASP A 13 14.34 15.02 8.48
CA ASP A 13 13.11 15.67 8.97
C ASP A 13 11.84 14.86 8.67
N LEU A 14 11.85 14.06 7.60
CA LEU A 14 10.73 13.20 7.23
C LEU A 14 10.65 11.92 8.05
N HIS A 15 11.63 11.63 8.93
CA HIS A 15 11.61 10.43 9.76
C HIS A 15 10.42 10.43 10.74
N ASP A 16 10.20 11.57 11.41
CA ASP A 16 9.15 11.77 12.41
C ASP A 16 7.87 12.37 11.84
N ALA A 17 7.83 12.60 10.52
CA ALA A 17 6.64 13.09 9.84
C ALA A 17 5.46 12.14 10.04
N LYS A 18 4.33 12.69 10.52
CA LYS A 18 3.10 11.94 10.80
C LYS A 18 2.51 11.26 9.56
N VAL A 19 2.65 11.91 8.40
CA VAL A 19 2.30 11.38 7.08
C VAL A 19 3.50 11.64 6.19
N LYS A 20 4.05 10.58 5.62
CA LYS A 20 5.22 10.66 4.75
C LYS A 20 4.76 10.92 3.32
N PRO A 21 5.40 11.85 2.57
CA PRO A 21 5.07 12.13 1.17
C PRO A 21 5.63 11.07 0.21
N PHE A 22 5.92 9.87 0.72
CA PHE A 22 6.44 8.77 -0.07
C PHE A 22 5.97 7.43 0.51
N SER A 23 5.98 6.39 -0.33
CA SER A 23 5.74 5.01 0.04
C SER A 23 6.84 4.14 -0.55
N VAL A 24 7.25 3.11 0.18
CA VAL A 24 8.31 2.19 -0.24
C VAL A 24 7.74 0.79 -0.31
N TRP A 25 7.94 0.15 -1.46
CA TRP A 25 7.51 -1.23 -1.66
C TRP A 25 8.51 -2.18 -1.00
N PRO A 26 8.11 -3.43 -0.70
CA PRO A 26 9.09 -4.49 -0.47
C PRO A 26 10.06 -4.60 -1.66
N LEU A 27 11.27 -5.10 -1.41
CA LEU A 27 12.13 -5.54 -2.52
C LEU A 27 11.38 -6.58 -3.33
N LEU A 28 11.43 -6.45 -4.65
CA LEU A 28 10.84 -7.41 -5.57
C LEU A 28 11.96 -8.21 -6.23
N HIS A 29 11.74 -9.51 -6.40
CA HIS A 29 12.59 -10.36 -7.23
C HIS A 29 11.68 -11.11 -8.20
N ARG A 30 11.91 -10.92 -9.50
CA ARG A 30 11.05 -11.45 -10.59
C ARG A 30 9.58 -11.10 -10.37
N GLY A 31 9.31 -9.84 -10.03
CA GLY A 31 7.95 -9.31 -9.79
C GLY A 31 7.30 -9.74 -8.47
N ARG A 32 7.96 -10.56 -7.64
CA ARG A 32 7.40 -11.06 -6.39
C ARG A 32 8.06 -10.40 -5.17
N PRO A 33 7.29 -9.99 -4.15
CA PRO A 33 7.84 -9.50 -2.90
C PRO A 33 8.80 -10.49 -2.24
N VAL A 34 10.03 -10.05 -1.98
CA VAL A 34 11.03 -10.77 -1.19
C VAL A 34 10.66 -10.61 0.29
N LEU A 35 9.73 -11.45 0.72
CA LEU A 35 9.25 -11.53 2.10
C LEU A 35 9.90 -12.72 2.79
N TRP A 36 10.26 -12.58 4.07
CA TRP A 36 10.82 -13.58 5.00
C TRP A 36 11.58 -14.78 4.38
N ARG A 37 12.88 -14.93 4.70
CA ARG A 37 13.71 -16.09 4.30
C ARG A 37 13.85 -16.30 2.79
N ALA A 38 13.21 -15.49 1.95
CA ALA A 38 13.52 -15.43 0.53
C ALA A 38 14.98 -14.96 0.37
N ALA A 39 15.82 -15.85 -0.14
CA ALA A 39 17.18 -15.56 -0.54
C ALA A 39 17.19 -15.27 -2.04
N VAL A 40 17.84 -14.17 -2.43
CA VAL A 40 18.14 -13.85 -3.82
C VAL A 40 19.59 -14.27 -4.05
N ALA A 41 19.86 -14.97 -5.15
CA ALA A 41 21.22 -15.40 -5.47
C ALA A 41 22.11 -14.16 -5.74
N PRO A 42 23.41 -14.19 -5.41
CA PRO A 42 24.33 -13.13 -5.80
C PRO A 42 24.28 -12.89 -7.32
N GLY A 43 24.20 -11.62 -7.73
CA GLY A 43 24.15 -11.23 -9.14
C GLY A 43 22.75 -11.24 -9.77
N ASP A 44 21.75 -11.81 -9.10
CA ASP A 44 20.37 -11.71 -9.59
C ASP A 44 19.81 -10.29 -9.39
N PRO A 45 19.14 -9.71 -10.40
CA PRO A 45 18.56 -8.39 -10.26
C PRO A 45 17.41 -8.39 -9.25
N VAL A 46 17.32 -7.29 -8.52
CA VAL A 46 16.22 -6.97 -7.62
C VAL A 46 15.63 -5.63 -8.01
N GLU A 47 14.32 -5.50 -7.81
CA GLU A 47 13.60 -4.29 -8.14
C GLU A 47 13.21 -3.55 -6.84
N VAL A 48 13.47 -2.25 -6.84
CA VAL A 48 13.13 -1.32 -5.76
C VAL A 48 12.11 -0.33 -6.30
N ARG A 49 10.88 -0.38 -5.78
CA ARG A 49 9.82 0.56 -6.16
C ARG A 49 9.50 1.53 -5.03
N MET A 50 9.26 2.77 -5.42
CA MET A 50 8.90 3.86 -4.53
C MET A 50 7.85 4.72 -5.21
N GLY A 51 6.91 5.23 -4.43
CA GLY A 51 5.95 6.23 -4.89
C GLY A 51 6.16 7.52 -4.11
N PHE A 52 6.15 8.65 -4.78
CA PHE A 52 6.27 9.98 -4.20
C PHE A 52 4.99 10.77 -4.45
N ALA A 53 4.69 11.70 -3.55
CA ALA A 53 3.55 12.61 -3.68
C ALA A 53 3.86 13.86 -4.50
N ASP A 54 5.14 14.06 -4.86
CA ASP A 54 5.68 15.27 -5.46
C ASP A 54 6.77 14.88 -6.48
N ASP A 55 6.73 15.50 -7.66
CA ASP A 55 7.55 15.14 -8.81
C ASP A 55 9.02 15.56 -8.65
N ASP A 56 9.27 16.68 -7.96
CA ASP A 56 10.63 17.14 -7.65
C ASP A 56 11.33 16.12 -6.74
N MET A 57 10.61 15.61 -5.73
CA MET A 57 11.12 14.56 -4.84
C MET A 57 11.41 13.26 -5.59
N ALA A 58 10.53 12.86 -6.52
CA ALA A 58 10.75 11.68 -7.35
C ALA A 58 12.00 11.84 -8.23
N SER A 59 12.16 13.00 -8.87
CA SER A 59 13.27 13.33 -9.74
C SER A 59 14.60 13.38 -9.00
N GLN A 60 14.63 14.00 -7.82
CA GLN A 60 15.81 14.03 -6.95
C GLN A 60 16.21 12.63 -6.49
N PHE A 61 15.24 11.81 -6.11
CA PHE A 61 15.51 10.42 -5.73
C PHE A 61 16.09 9.63 -6.91
N ALA A 62 15.49 9.75 -8.10
CA ALA A 62 15.94 9.04 -9.29
C ALA A 62 17.36 9.42 -9.71
N ALA A 63 17.68 10.71 -9.70
CA ALA A 63 19.02 11.21 -10.00
C ALA A 63 20.06 10.68 -9.00
N ALA A 64 19.72 10.67 -7.70
CA ALA A 64 20.59 10.10 -6.68
C ALA A 64 20.73 8.57 -6.80
N ALA A 65 19.63 7.87 -7.13
CA ALA A 65 19.63 6.43 -7.31
C ALA A 65 20.50 5.98 -8.49
N ALA A 66 20.57 6.77 -9.57
CA ALA A 66 21.45 6.51 -10.72
C ALA A 66 22.93 6.45 -10.34
N GLY A 67 23.35 7.12 -9.26
CA GLY A 67 24.71 7.07 -8.71
C GLY A 67 25.01 5.83 -7.85
N GLY A 68 24.03 4.96 -7.63
CA GLY A 68 24.09 3.81 -6.73
C GLY A 68 23.33 4.05 -5.42
N LEU A 69 22.82 2.96 -4.84
CA LEU A 69 22.04 2.96 -3.61
C LEU A 69 22.68 2.08 -2.55
N GLN A 70 22.62 2.49 -1.27
CA GLN A 70 23.10 1.66 -0.16
C GLN A 70 21.93 0.97 0.54
N LEU A 71 21.86 -0.36 0.47
CA LEU A 71 20.81 -1.14 1.09
C LEU A 71 21.37 -2.30 1.93
N PHE A 72 20.95 -2.38 3.20
CA PHE A 72 21.38 -3.43 4.13
C PHE A 72 22.92 -3.60 4.25
N GLY A 73 23.68 -2.51 4.06
CA GLY A 73 25.14 -2.56 4.10
C GLY A 73 25.80 -2.99 2.78
N ALA A 74 25.02 -3.32 1.76
CA ALA A 74 25.50 -3.55 0.40
C ALA A 74 25.24 -2.33 -0.51
N ARG A 75 26.16 -2.09 -1.44
CA ARG A 75 25.95 -1.15 -2.55
C ARG A 75 25.17 -1.87 -3.65
N LEU A 76 24.15 -1.21 -4.16
CA LEU A 76 23.35 -1.62 -5.30
C LEU A 76 23.62 -0.63 -6.43
N ASP A 77 24.21 -1.11 -7.52
CA ASP A 77 24.37 -0.33 -8.73
C ASP A 77 23.15 -0.59 -9.63
N PRO A 78 22.40 0.45 -10.03
CA PRO A 78 21.18 0.27 -10.80
C PRO A 78 21.51 -0.17 -12.23
N GLU A 79 20.85 -1.22 -12.70
CA GLU A 79 20.83 -1.56 -14.13
C GLU A 79 19.98 -0.54 -14.92
N ALA A 80 18.86 -0.11 -14.33
CA ALA A 80 17.98 0.92 -14.87
C ALA A 80 17.31 1.70 -13.75
N VAL A 81 17.02 2.97 -14.01
CA VAL A 81 16.18 3.82 -13.16
C VAL A 81 15.07 4.38 -14.04
N GLU A 82 13.82 4.10 -13.67
CA GLU A 82 12.66 4.60 -14.38
C GLU A 82 11.79 5.44 -13.45
N VAL A 83 11.35 6.60 -13.95
CA VAL A 83 10.35 7.44 -13.31
C VAL A 83 9.11 7.42 -14.18
N ARG A 84 7.96 7.15 -13.57
CA ARG A 84 6.67 7.09 -14.25
C ARG A 84 5.64 7.84 -13.43
N ASP A 85 4.84 8.65 -14.11
CA ASP A 85 3.68 9.26 -13.49
C ASP A 85 2.65 8.17 -13.19
N ALA A 86 2.21 8.11 -11.94
CA ALA A 86 1.18 7.16 -11.50
C ALA A 86 -0.24 7.60 -11.88
N HIS A 87 -0.38 8.46 -12.91
CA HIS A 87 -1.69 8.82 -13.43
C HIS A 87 -2.22 7.66 -14.27
N HIS A 88 -3.18 6.94 -13.70
CA HIS A 88 -3.94 5.93 -14.41
C HIS A 88 -5.35 6.46 -14.65
N ASP A 89 -5.82 6.31 -15.88
CA ASP A 89 -7.25 6.38 -16.15
C ASP A 89 -7.92 5.31 -15.28
N LEU A 90 -8.65 5.77 -14.26
CA LEU A 90 -9.36 4.85 -13.40
C LEU A 90 -10.42 4.15 -14.24
N PRO A 91 -10.38 2.81 -14.37
CA PRO A 91 -11.42 2.11 -15.08
C PRO A 91 -12.77 2.45 -14.42
N GLN A 92 -13.81 2.65 -15.23
CA GLN A 92 -15.20 2.84 -14.76
C GLN A 92 -15.79 1.56 -14.14
N GLU A 93 -14.93 0.61 -13.77
CA GLU A 93 -15.28 -0.69 -13.25
C GLU A 93 -15.84 -0.57 -11.83
N GLN A 94 -16.90 -1.32 -11.61
CA GLN A 94 -17.54 -1.42 -10.30
C GLN A 94 -16.86 -2.47 -9.42
N CYS A 95 -16.00 -3.32 -9.96
CA CYS A 95 -15.21 -4.29 -9.21
C CYS A 95 -13.73 -3.86 -9.23
N PHE A 96 -13.00 -4.04 -8.12
CA PHE A 96 -11.55 -3.87 -8.12
C PHE A 96 -10.88 -4.81 -7.11
N LYS A 97 -9.69 -5.28 -7.47
CA LYS A 97 -8.84 -6.13 -6.63
C LYS A 97 -7.70 -5.30 -6.06
N LEU A 98 -7.44 -5.46 -4.77
CA LEU A 98 -6.22 -4.94 -4.14
C LEU A 98 -5.37 -6.10 -3.66
N GLU A 99 -4.12 -6.12 -4.10
CA GLU A 99 -3.09 -7.02 -3.58
C GLU A 99 -2.19 -6.26 -2.60
N PHE A 100 -2.04 -6.83 -1.41
CA PHE A 100 -1.24 -6.23 -0.35
C PHE A 100 0.15 -6.86 -0.36
N LEU A 101 1.13 -6.11 -0.88
CA LEU A 101 2.51 -6.57 -1.02
C LEU A 101 3.26 -6.57 0.32
N SER A 102 2.79 -5.82 1.30
CA SER A 102 3.32 -5.79 2.67
C SER A 102 2.19 -5.89 3.69
N PRO A 103 2.47 -6.34 4.93
CA PRO A 103 1.43 -6.54 5.93
C PRO A 103 0.67 -5.25 6.27
N LEU A 104 -0.61 -5.21 5.89
CA LEU A 104 -1.53 -4.09 6.08
C LEU A 104 -2.10 -4.05 7.49
N ARG A 105 -2.17 -2.85 8.08
CA ARG A 105 -2.85 -2.65 9.36
C ARG A 105 -3.47 -1.26 9.45
N PHE A 106 -4.60 -1.17 10.14
CA PHE A 106 -5.30 0.09 10.38
C PHE A 106 -5.31 0.39 11.88
N ALA A 107 -4.84 1.57 12.26
CA ALA A 107 -4.95 2.02 13.64
C ALA A 107 -6.41 2.29 13.99
N THR A 108 -6.90 1.67 15.06
CA THR A 108 -8.25 1.86 15.59
C THR A 108 -8.18 2.49 16.97
N PRO A 109 -9.18 3.32 17.35
CA PRO A 109 -9.35 3.76 18.72
C PRO A 109 -9.40 2.54 19.64
N PRO A 110 -8.63 2.52 20.75
CA PRO A 110 -8.68 1.41 21.68
C PRO A 110 -10.02 1.40 22.43
N LEU A 111 -10.53 0.21 22.75
CA LEU A 111 -11.78 0.06 23.51
C LEU A 111 -11.66 0.54 24.98
N TYR A 112 -10.43 0.64 25.48
CA TYR A 112 -10.09 1.08 26.83
C TYR A 112 -8.86 2.00 26.77
N ARG A 113 -8.62 2.80 27.82
CA ARG A 113 -7.48 3.73 27.87
C ARG A 113 -6.16 2.96 27.74
N ARG A 114 -5.42 3.22 26.66
CA ARG A 114 -4.14 2.57 26.35
C ARG A 114 -3.17 3.58 25.75
N SER A 115 -1.89 3.46 26.09
CA SER A 115 -0.82 4.30 25.52
C SER A 115 -0.46 3.94 24.08
N LYS A 116 -0.73 2.69 23.66
CA LYS A 116 -0.44 2.19 22.32
C LYS A 116 -1.74 1.98 21.52
N PRO A 117 -1.75 2.29 20.21
CA PRO A 117 -2.90 2.06 19.35
C PRO A 117 -3.22 0.57 19.24
N THR A 118 -4.51 0.27 19.06
CA THR A 118 -4.96 -1.06 18.63
C THR A 118 -4.96 -1.09 17.10
N TYR A 119 -4.73 -2.26 16.51
CA TYR A 119 -4.71 -2.41 15.07
C TYR A 119 -5.73 -3.43 14.61
N GLU A 120 -6.50 -3.06 13.58
CA GLU A 120 -7.30 -3.98 12.79
C GLU A 120 -6.49 -4.46 11.58
N PHE A 121 -6.60 -5.75 11.27
CA PHE A 121 -5.99 -6.34 10.09
C PHE A 121 -7.00 -6.63 8.98
N TYR A 122 -8.29 -6.72 9.30
CA TYR A 122 -9.32 -6.99 8.31
C TYR A 122 -9.42 -5.84 7.30
N PRO A 123 -9.32 -6.09 5.98
CA PRO A 123 -9.28 -5.04 4.96
C PRO A 123 -10.68 -4.47 4.68
N ARG A 124 -11.30 -3.85 5.70
CA ARG A 124 -12.61 -3.22 5.55
C ARG A 124 -12.55 -2.07 4.55
N PRO A 125 -13.54 -1.93 3.65
CA PRO A 125 -13.59 -0.81 2.70
C PRO A 125 -13.43 0.54 3.41
N LEU A 126 -14.21 0.77 4.48
CA LEU A 126 -14.13 2.03 5.23
C LEU A 126 -12.74 2.27 5.84
N SER A 127 -12.09 1.26 6.39
CA SER A 127 -10.73 1.39 6.98
C SER A 127 -9.70 1.76 5.91
N LEU A 128 -9.75 1.09 4.76
CA LEU A 128 -8.90 1.34 3.61
C LEU A 128 -9.06 2.77 3.08
N PHE A 129 -10.29 3.15 2.70
CA PHE A 129 -10.56 4.46 2.10
C PHE A 129 -10.38 5.60 3.11
N LYS A 130 -10.68 5.38 4.40
CA LYS A 130 -10.37 6.36 5.44
C LYS A 130 -8.87 6.62 5.54
N SER A 131 -8.05 5.58 5.43
CA SER A 131 -6.59 5.73 5.39
C SER A 131 -6.16 6.51 4.16
N ALA A 132 -6.62 6.12 2.96
CA ALA A 132 -6.27 6.77 1.70
C ALA A 132 -6.69 8.26 1.69
N VAL A 133 -7.93 8.57 2.05
CA VAL A 133 -8.44 9.94 2.13
C VAL A 133 -7.64 10.76 3.15
N LYS A 134 -7.29 10.20 4.31
CA LYS A 134 -6.48 10.91 5.30
C LYS A 134 -5.10 11.27 4.74
N HIS A 135 -4.39 10.31 4.14
CA HIS A 135 -3.06 10.56 3.58
C HIS A 135 -3.14 11.55 2.41
N GLY A 136 -4.06 11.33 1.47
CA GLY A 136 -4.24 12.20 0.33
C GLY A 136 -4.61 13.64 0.72
N ARG A 137 -5.47 13.84 1.71
CA ARG A 137 -5.80 15.20 2.19
C ARG A 137 -4.60 15.88 2.85
N THR A 138 -3.86 15.16 3.70
CA THR A 138 -2.67 15.72 4.37
C THR A 138 -1.59 16.10 3.38
N LEU A 139 -1.50 15.38 2.25
CA LEU A 139 -0.54 15.64 1.17
C LEU A 139 -1.10 16.54 0.05
N GLY A 140 -2.33 17.04 0.16
CA GLY A 140 -2.94 17.88 -0.88
C GLY A 140 -3.42 17.16 -2.15
N LEU A 141 -3.31 15.82 -2.20
CA LEU A 141 -3.63 14.98 -3.36
C LEU A 141 -5.14 14.74 -3.57
N THR A 142 -5.99 15.05 -2.60
CA THR A 142 -7.44 14.88 -2.75
C THR A 142 -8.26 15.83 -1.91
N LYS A 143 -9.43 16.21 -2.44
CA LYS A 143 -10.46 16.99 -1.73
C LYS A 143 -11.55 16.09 -1.11
N LEU A 144 -11.52 14.78 -1.36
CA LEU A 144 -12.47 13.81 -0.81
C LEU A 144 -12.50 13.86 0.72
N GLY A 145 -13.65 13.52 1.32
CA GLY A 145 -13.85 13.67 2.75
C GLY A 145 -15.04 12.86 3.26
N ALA A 146 -15.71 13.36 4.30
CA ALA A 146 -16.82 12.65 4.94
C ALA A 146 -17.95 12.23 3.99
N PRO A 147 -18.40 13.03 3.00
CA PRO A 147 -19.43 12.60 2.05
C PRO A 147 -19.02 11.36 1.24
N PHE A 148 -17.77 11.32 0.78
CA PHE A 148 -17.22 10.16 0.07
C PHE A 148 -17.10 8.94 0.98
N LEU A 149 -16.62 9.11 2.21
CA LEU A 149 -16.52 8.00 3.16
C LEU A 149 -17.89 7.43 3.55
N ARG A 150 -18.93 8.27 3.62
CA ARG A 150 -20.33 7.81 3.79
C ARG A 150 -20.82 7.01 2.57
N TRP A 151 -20.45 7.43 1.37
CA TRP A 151 -20.74 6.67 0.17
C TRP A 151 -20.02 5.31 0.19
N VAL A 152 -18.72 5.27 0.50
CA VAL A 152 -17.95 4.01 0.63
C VAL A 152 -18.62 3.07 1.63
N TYR A 153 -18.97 3.58 2.82
CA TYR A 153 -19.63 2.80 3.85
C TYR A 153 -20.97 2.19 3.39
N THR A 154 -21.72 2.93 2.56
CA THR A 154 -23.05 2.51 2.11
C THR A 154 -22.99 1.58 0.90
N TYR A 155 -22.07 1.83 -0.03
CA TYR A 155 -22.11 1.32 -1.40
C TYR A 155 -20.91 0.47 -1.80
N VAL A 156 -19.83 0.39 -1.00
CA VAL A 156 -18.69 -0.46 -1.33
C VAL A 156 -18.67 -1.68 -0.40
N ALA A 157 -18.83 -2.86 -0.98
CA ALA A 157 -18.71 -4.12 -0.26
C ALA A 157 -17.36 -4.77 -0.54
N LEU A 158 -16.83 -5.45 0.48
CA LEU A 158 -15.81 -6.47 0.33
C LEU A 158 -16.52 -7.76 -0.08
N THR A 159 -16.30 -8.22 -1.31
CA THR A 159 -17.00 -9.38 -1.87
C THR A 159 -16.25 -10.68 -1.65
N ASP A 160 -14.92 -10.61 -1.63
CA ASP A 160 -14.06 -11.77 -1.37
C ASP A 160 -12.69 -11.31 -0.87
N LEU A 161 -11.95 -12.20 -0.22
CA LEU A 161 -10.56 -11.98 0.17
C LEU A 161 -9.82 -13.31 0.30
N GLY A 162 -8.55 -13.30 -0.02
CA GLY A 162 -7.71 -14.49 0.06
C GLY A 162 -6.31 -14.20 0.55
N CYS A 163 -5.65 -15.24 1.02
CA CYS A 163 -4.24 -15.21 1.37
C CYS A 163 -3.56 -16.48 0.88
N HIS A 164 -2.31 -16.36 0.45
CA HIS A 164 -1.56 -17.48 -0.13
C HIS A 164 -1.14 -18.53 0.91
N SER A 165 -0.95 -18.12 2.16
CA SER A 165 -0.58 -19.03 3.26
C SER A 165 -1.18 -18.59 4.59
N ARG A 166 -0.73 -17.44 5.12
CA ARG A 166 -1.25 -16.85 6.34
C ARG A 166 -1.83 -15.48 6.04
N CYS A 167 -3.10 -15.30 6.39
CA CYS A 167 -3.77 -14.02 6.22
C CYS A 167 -3.22 -12.95 7.16
N VAL A 168 -2.60 -13.33 8.28
CA VAL A 168 -1.89 -12.39 9.17
C VAL A 168 -0.43 -12.74 9.20
N ALA A 169 0.41 -11.79 8.81
CA ALA A 169 1.84 -11.94 8.78
C ALA A 169 2.53 -11.02 9.79
N THR A 170 3.68 -11.47 10.28
CA THR A 170 4.41 -10.83 11.39
C THR A 170 5.82 -10.46 10.94
N VAL A 171 6.14 -9.17 10.94
CA VAL A 171 7.45 -8.63 10.54
C VAL A 171 8.20 -8.15 11.77
N LYS A 172 9.47 -8.52 11.90
CA LYS A 172 10.38 -7.91 12.86
C LYS A 172 10.89 -6.59 12.27
N LEU A 173 10.70 -5.50 12.98
CA LEU A 173 11.16 -4.18 12.58
C LEU A 173 12.65 -4.01 12.94
N PRO A 174 13.43 -3.26 12.14
CA PRO A 174 14.76 -2.83 12.54
C PRO A 174 14.63 -2.00 13.82
N GLY A 175 15.13 -2.51 14.95
CA GLY A 175 14.89 -1.94 16.29
C GLY A 175 14.12 -2.84 17.27
N GLY A 176 13.83 -4.09 16.91
CA GLY A 176 13.32 -5.11 17.83
C GLY A 176 11.80 -5.11 18.04
N GLY A 177 11.09 -4.15 17.43
CA GLY A 177 9.63 -4.13 17.39
C GLY A 177 9.04 -5.22 16.49
N ILE A 178 7.78 -5.57 16.71
CA ILE A 178 7.03 -6.49 15.86
C ILE A 178 5.85 -5.74 15.24
N ALA A 179 5.71 -5.83 13.92
CA ALA A 179 4.52 -5.38 13.20
C ALA A 179 3.73 -6.61 12.74
N ARG A 180 2.40 -6.56 12.89
CA ARG A 180 1.47 -7.57 12.37
C ARG A 180 0.48 -6.89 11.45
N GLY A 181 0.06 -7.59 10.40
CA GLY A 181 -0.88 -7.06 9.43
C GLY A 181 -1.42 -8.14 8.49
N PHE A 182 -2.45 -7.79 7.73
CA PHE A 182 -3.02 -8.63 6.70
C PHE A 182 -2.12 -8.70 5.47
N LEU A 183 -1.91 -9.90 4.93
CA LEU A 183 -1.13 -10.12 3.71
C LEU A 183 -1.90 -11.07 2.80
N GLY A 184 -2.21 -10.61 1.60
CA GLY A 184 -3.11 -11.31 0.69
C GLY A 184 -3.74 -10.35 -0.30
N TRP A 185 -4.96 -10.64 -0.71
CA TRP A 185 -5.73 -9.81 -1.62
C TRP A 185 -7.16 -9.65 -1.12
N ALA A 186 -7.83 -8.60 -1.60
CA ALA A 186 -9.24 -8.32 -1.33
C ALA A 186 -9.94 -7.84 -2.60
N LEU A 187 -11.12 -8.39 -2.88
CA LEU A 187 -12.01 -8.00 -3.97
C LEU A 187 -13.12 -7.12 -3.42
N TYR A 188 -13.29 -5.96 -4.05
CA TYR A 188 -14.31 -5.00 -3.68
C TYR A 188 -15.27 -4.79 -4.84
N ARG A 189 -16.51 -4.49 -4.49
CA ARG A 189 -17.54 -4.06 -5.43
C ARG A 189 -18.23 -2.79 -4.96
N ALA A 190 -18.27 -1.78 -5.82
CA ALA A 190 -19.09 -0.59 -5.69
C ALA A 190 -20.48 -0.85 -6.29
N TYR A 191 -21.52 -0.53 -5.54
CA TYR A 191 -22.91 -0.66 -5.96
C TYR A 191 -23.51 0.72 -6.28
N GLY A 192 -24.51 0.75 -7.15
CA GLY A 192 -25.26 1.95 -7.44
C GLY A 192 -26.20 2.37 -6.29
N LYS A 193 -26.77 3.57 -6.39
CA LYS A 193 -27.79 4.07 -5.42
C LYS A 193 -29.06 3.20 -5.37
N ARG A 194 -29.31 2.33 -6.36
CA ARG A 194 -30.49 1.45 -6.44
C ARG A 194 -30.15 0.01 -6.03
N ARG A 195 -29.90 -0.17 -4.72
CA ARG A 195 -29.48 -1.43 -4.07
C ARG A 195 -30.32 -2.68 -4.43
N ILE A 196 -31.63 -2.53 -4.65
CA ILE A 196 -32.57 -3.66 -4.79
C ILE A 196 -32.52 -4.30 -6.19
N THR A 197 -32.27 -3.53 -7.24
CA THR A 197 -32.14 -4.07 -8.62
C THR A 197 -30.84 -4.84 -8.80
N ASP A 198 -29.74 -4.39 -8.18
CA ASP A 198 -28.43 -5.05 -8.25
C ASP A 198 -28.38 -6.37 -7.45
N LEU A 199 -29.28 -6.54 -6.47
CA LEU A 199 -29.46 -7.77 -5.70
C LEU A 199 -30.41 -8.77 -6.36
N ARG A 200 -31.19 -8.37 -7.39
CA ARG A 200 -32.05 -9.29 -8.15
C ARG A 200 -31.32 -9.96 -9.31
N SER A 201 -30.21 -9.38 -9.76
CA SER A 201 -29.29 -9.98 -10.73
C SER A 201 -28.22 -10.83 -10.02
N TRP A 202 -28.63 -11.74 -9.13
CA TRP A 202 -27.82 -12.87 -8.62
C TRP A 202 -27.46 -13.88 -9.75
N GLY A 203 -27.04 -13.35 -10.89
CA GLY A 203 -26.55 -13.99 -12.10
C GLY A 203 -25.77 -13.00 -12.99
N GLY A 204 -25.57 -11.74 -12.57
CA GLY A 204 -24.59 -10.84 -13.18
C GLY A 204 -23.17 -11.34 -12.89
N PRO A 205 -22.17 -10.94 -13.70
CA PRO A 205 -20.82 -11.47 -13.57
C PRO A 205 -20.38 -11.33 -12.11
N VAL A 206 -20.09 -12.48 -11.49
CA VAL A 206 -19.31 -12.53 -10.25
C VAL A 206 -18.09 -11.66 -10.51
N CYS A 207 -17.62 -10.88 -9.52
CA CYS A 207 -16.28 -10.28 -9.62
C CYS A 207 -15.29 -11.46 -9.64
N GLY A 208 -15.20 -12.13 -10.78
CA GLY A 208 -14.35 -13.28 -11.02
C GLY A 208 -12.94 -12.75 -11.13
N SER A 209 -12.01 -13.51 -10.56
CA SER A 209 -10.58 -13.30 -10.71
C SER A 209 -10.23 -13.16 -12.19
N ALA A 210 -10.09 -11.92 -12.68
CA ALA A 210 -9.17 -11.65 -13.76
C ALA A 210 -7.80 -12.13 -13.27
N GLY A 211 -7.23 -13.08 -14.01
CA GLY A 211 -5.99 -13.79 -13.69
C GLY A 211 -4.78 -12.86 -13.54
#